data_AF-A0A8S2G8R4-F1
#
_entry.id   AF-A0A8S2G8R4-F1
#
_cell.length_a   1.000
_cell.length_b   1.000
_cell.length_c   1.000
_cell.angle_alpha   90.00
_cell.angle_beta   90.00
_cell.angle_gamma   90.00
#
_symmetry.space_group_name_H-M   'P 1'
#
loop_
_entity.id
_entity.type
_entity.pdbx_description
1 polymer ?
#
loop_
_entity_poly.entity_id
_entity_poly.type
_entity_poly.pdbx_seq_one_letter_code
_entity_poly.pdbx_strand_id
1 'polypeptide(L)'
;VFYHAAIPIDFYYLFAKIWLYRNRRVRVVADKFVFKIPGLATLLEALEIQPATAAMCKLMLDQGHVLAVSGVREALFSDHNYQLIWKDRKGFAKVAIDAKVVC
;
A
#
# COMPACT_ATOMS: atom_id res chain seq x y z
N VAL A 1 -6.93 -2.38 -1.04
CA VAL A 1 -6.73 -1.08 -1.74
C VAL A 1 -7.32 0.00 -0.85
N PHE A 2 -6.64 1.13 -0.65
CA PHE A 2 -7.12 2.18 0.26
C PHE A 2 -6.84 3.58 -0.33
N TYR A 3 -7.57 4.57 0.16
CA TYR A 3 -7.31 6.00 -0.07
C TYR A 3 -6.41 6.54 1.04
N HIS A 4 -5.54 7.51 0.74
CA HIS A 4 -4.90 8.33 1.77
C HIS A 4 -4.70 9.79 1.30
N ALA A 5 -4.64 10.70 2.26
CA ALA A 5 -4.19 12.08 2.03
C ALA A 5 -2.67 12.14 1.77
N ALA A 6 -2.10 13.32 1.53
CA ALA A 6 -0.66 13.50 1.30
C ALA A 6 0.23 12.85 2.38
N ILE A 7 -0.24 12.84 3.63
CA ILE A 7 0.37 12.10 4.73
C ILE A 7 -0.63 11.03 5.21
N PRO A 8 -0.30 9.73 5.13
CA PRO A 8 -1.23 8.64 5.43
C PRO A 8 -1.29 8.32 6.94
N ILE A 9 -1.61 9.34 7.77
CA ILE A 9 -1.66 9.20 9.24
C ILE A 9 -2.69 8.16 9.67
N ASP A 10 -3.87 8.20 9.03
CA ASP A 10 -4.96 7.24 9.20
C ASP A 10 -4.51 5.80 8.99
N PHE A 11 -3.70 5.57 7.95
CA PHE A 11 -3.17 4.27 7.63
C PHE A 11 -2.20 3.75 8.71
N TYR A 12 -1.41 4.61 9.35
CA TYR A 12 -0.54 4.21 10.46
C TYR A 12 -1.33 3.68 11.66
N TYR A 13 -2.44 4.34 12.00
CA TYR A 13 -3.34 3.85 13.05
C TYR A 13 -3.99 2.52 12.67
N LEU A 14 -4.42 2.36 11.41
CA LEU A 14 -4.97 1.10 10.92
C LEU A 14 -3.93 -0.03 10.96
N PHE A 15 -2.72 0.22 10.48
CA PHE A 15 -1.59 -0.70 10.55
C PHE A 15 -1.33 -1.15 11.99
N ALA A 16 -1.17 -0.19 12.91
CA ALA A 16 -0.92 -0.47 14.32
C ALA A 16 -2.04 -1.32 14.94
N LYS A 17 -3.30 -1.00 14.62
CA LYS A 17 -4.46 -1.77 15.10
C LYS A 17 -4.47 -3.19 14.56
N ILE A 18 -4.20 -3.40 13.27
CA ILE A 18 -4.14 -4.76 12.69
C ILE A 18 -3.00 -5.56 13.32
N TRP A 19 -1.85 -4.93 13.51
CA TRP A 19 -0.72 -5.60 14.13
C TRP A 19 -1.01 -5.99 15.59
N LEU A 20 -1.47 -5.05 16.42
CA LEU A 20 -1.70 -5.27 17.84
C LEU A 20 -2.85 -6.24 18.12
N TYR A 21 -3.96 -6.15 17.38
CA TYR A 21 -5.18 -6.90 17.71
C TYR A 21 -5.39 -8.16 16.87
N ARG A 22 -4.73 -8.27 15.71
CA ARG A 22 -4.86 -9.44 14.82
C ARG A 22 -3.55 -10.21 14.63
N ASN A 23 -2.44 -9.68 15.13
CA ASN A 23 -1.10 -10.23 14.91
C ASN A 23 -0.81 -10.52 13.42
N ARG A 24 -1.33 -9.67 12.53
CA ARG A 24 -1.11 -9.77 11.08
C ARG A 24 -0.24 -8.62 10.61
N ARG A 25 0.78 -8.92 9.80
CA ARG A 25 1.60 -7.90 9.14
C ARG A 25 0.94 -7.45 7.85
N VAL A 26 0.82 -6.13 7.70
CA VAL A 26 0.36 -5.49 6.46
C VAL A 26 1.58 -4.93 5.75
N ARG A 27 1.86 -5.43 4.55
CA ARG A 27 2.93 -4.91 3.69
C ARG A 27 2.37 -3.77 2.85
N VAL A 28 3.03 -2.62 2.89
CA VAL A 28 2.61 -1.45 2.12
C VAL A 28 3.47 -1.34 0.87
N VAL A 29 2.81 -1.20 -0.28
CA VAL A 29 3.48 -0.91 -1.54
C VAL A 29 3.42 0.58 -1.80
N ALA A 30 4.59 1.22 -1.86
CA ALA A 30 4.73 2.62 -2.22
C ALA A 30 5.36 2.79 -3.60
N ASP A 31 5.12 3.93 -4.24
CA ASP A 31 5.79 4.29 -5.48
C ASP A 31 7.29 4.54 -5.25
N LYS A 32 8.11 4.23 -6.25
CA LYS A 32 9.57 4.25 -6.15
C LYS A 32 10.14 5.63 -5.78
N PHE A 33 9.42 6.72 -6.08
CA PHE A 33 9.90 8.07 -5.76
C PHE A 33 9.97 8.32 -4.24
N VAL A 34 9.13 7.66 -3.43
CA VAL A 34 9.09 7.85 -1.97
C VAL A 34 10.44 7.49 -1.34
N PHE A 35 11.10 6.46 -1.87
CA PHE A 35 12.43 6.00 -1.43
C PHE A 35 13.58 6.94 -1.86
N LYS A 36 13.31 7.94 -2.70
CA LYS A 36 14.28 8.96 -3.09
C LYS A 36 14.22 10.22 -2.22
N ILE A 37 13.23 10.33 -1.34
CA ILE A 37 13.06 11.49 -0.45
C ILE A 37 14.02 11.35 0.74
N PRO A 38 14.97 12.29 0.92
CA PRO A 38 15.89 12.25 2.05
C PRO A 38 15.13 12.32 3.38
N GLY A 39 15.58 11.55 4.38
CA GLY A 39 15.02 11.55 5.73
C GLY A 39 13.82 10.61 5.95
N LEU A 40 13.30 9.96 4.91
CA LEU A 40 12.18 9.00 5.07
C LEU A 40 12.61 7.54 5.26
N ALA A 41 13.87 7.19 5.04
CA ALA A 41 14.33 5.79 5.04
C ALA A 41 13.95 5.03 6.32
N THR A 42 14.25 5.60 7.50
CA THR A 42 13.96 4.97 8.80
C THR A 42 12.45 4.76 9.02
N LEU A 43 11.63 5.73 8.61
CA LEU A 43 10.17 5.61 8.74
C LEU A 43 9.62 4.51 7.82
N LEU A 44 10.09 4.47 6.57
CA LEU A 44 9.68 3.46 5.60
C LEU A 44 10.08 2.05 6.05
N GLU A 45 11.28 1.91 6.63
CA GLU A 45 11.76 0.64 7.18
C GLU A 45 10.91 0.19 8.38
N ALA A 46 10.66 1.08 9.35
CA ALA A 46 9.85 0.77 10.53
C ALA A 46 8.41 0.34 10.19
N LEU A 47 7.86 0.87 9.10
CA LEU A 47 6.52 0.57 8.61
C LEU A 47 6.49 -0.57 7.57
N GLU A 48 7.62 -1.22 7.32
CA GLU A 48 7.77 -2.28 6.33
C GLU A 48 7.27 -1.87 4.92
N ILE A 49 7.45 -0.60 4.55
CA ILE A 49 7.05 -0.04 3.26
C ILE A 49 8.16 -0.32 2.25
N GLN A 50 7.83 -0.98 1.15
CA GLN A 50 8.82 -1.45 0.18
C GLN A 50 8.44 -1.07 -1.25
N PRO A 51 9.42 -0.80 -2.13
CA PRO A 51 9.16 -0.74 -3.55
C PRO A 51 8.87 -2.17 -4.02
N ALA A 52 7.67 -2.42 -4.52
CA ALA A 52 7.28 -3.76 -4.94
C ALA A 52 7.05 -3.85 -6.44
N THR A 53 7.56 -4.93 -7.04
CA THR A 53 7.17 -5.36 -8.39
C THR A 53 5.91 -6.22 -8.32
N ALA A 54 5.24 -6.43 -9.45
CA ALA A 54 4.10 -7.34 -9.51
C ALA A 54 4.43 -8.76 -9.01
N ALA A 55 5.62 -9.27 -9.34
CA ALA A 55 6.10 -10.57 -8.88
C ALA A 55 6.30 -10.61 -7.36
N MET A 56 6.89 -9.57 -6.77
CA MET A 56 7.04 -9.47 -5.31
C MET A 56 5.69 -9.39 -4.61
N CYS A 57 4.75 -8.62 -5.15
CA CYS A 57 3.40 -8.54 -4.60
C CYS A 57 2.71 -9.92 -4.63
N LYS A 58 2.82 -10.65 -5.75
CA LYS A 58 2.28 -12.02 -5.83
C LYS A 58 2.91 -12.94 -4.77
N LEU A 59 4.24 -12.92 -4.64
CA LEU A 59 4.95 -13.72 -3.64
C LEU A 59 4.45 -13.42 -2.21
N MET A 60 4.27 -12.14 -1.87
CA MET A 60 3.76 -11.74 -0.57
C MET A 60 2.32 -12.25 -0.33
N LEU A 61 1.46 -12.20 -1.35
CA LEU A 61 0.10 -12.77 -1.26
C LEU A 61 0.13 -14.29 -1.09
N ASP A 62 0.97 -14.99 -1.85
CA ASP A 62 1.15 -16.45 -1.78
C ASP A 62 1.68 -16.88 -0.39
N GLN A 63 2.44 -16.01 0.29
CA GLN A 63 2.90 -16.20 1.68
C GLN A 63 1.85 -15.87 2.74
N GLY A 64 0.64 -15.44 2.35
CA GLY A 64 -0.46 -15.11 3.26
C GLY A 64 -0.38 -13.70 3.88
N HIS A 65 0.54 -12.85 3.40
CA HIS A 65 0.60 -11.45 3.85
C HIS A 65 -0.57 -10.64 3.32
N VAL A 66 -0.96 -9.62 4.09
CA VAL A 66 -1.93 -8.61 3.63
C VAL A 66 -1.16 -7.53 2.90
N LEU A 67 -1.59 -7.20 1.67
CA LEU A 67 -1.01 -6.11 0.90
C LEU A 67 -1.91 -4.88 0.89
N ALA A 68 -1.35 -3.77 1.37
CA ALA A 68 -1.95 -2.45 1.27
C ALA A 68 -1.38 -1.72 0.05
N VAL A 69 -2.27 -1.33 -0.85
CA VAL A 69 -1.95 -0.61 -2.09
C VAL A 69 -2.79 0.66 -2.13
N SER A 70 -2.12 1.79 -2.34
CA SER A 70 -2.72 3.10 -2.61
C SER A 70 -2.03 3.76 -3.80
N GLY A 71 -2.70 4.73 -4.41
CA GLY A 71 -2.18 5.52 -5.51
C GLY A 71 -1.76 6.91 -5.04
N VAL A 72 -0.70 7.43 -5.68
CA VAL A 72 -0.17 8.78 -5.41
C VAL A 72 -1.09 9.85 -6.01
N ARG A 73 -1.89 9.50 -7.01
CA ARG A 73 -2.76 10.45 -7.70
C ARG A 73 -3.89 10.93 -6.80
N GLU A 74 -4.45 10.02 -6.02
CA GLU A 74 -5.45 10.29 -5.01
C GLU A 74 -4.89 11.30 -3.99
N ALA A 75 -3.65 11.11 -3.54
CA ALA A 75 -3.00 12.02 -2.60
C ALA A 75 -2.73 13.43 -3.16
N LEU A 76 -2.56 13.56 -4.48
CA LEU A 76 -2.21 14.83 -5.14
C LEU A 76 -3.41 15.58 -5.73
N PHE A 77 -4.45 14.87 -6.16
CA PHE A 77 -5.52 15.43 -7.00
C PHE A 77 -6.92 15.15 -6.47
N SER A 78 -7.07 14.37 -5.40
CA SER A 78 -8.39 14.15 -4.80
C SER A 78 -8.79 15.33 -3.92
N ASP A 79 -10.09 15.51 -3.76
CA ASP A 79 -10.71 16.53 -2.94
C ASP A 79 -11.45 15.88 -1.75
N HIS A 80 -12.31 16.65 -1.09
CA HIS A 80 -13.15 16.18 0.02
C HIS A 80 -14.18 15.11 -0.38
N ASN A 81 -14.30 14.77 -1.67
CA ASN A 81 -15.15 13.69 -2.15
C ASN A 81 -14.43 12.33 -2.20
N TYR A 82 -13.14 12.26 -1.82
CA TYR A 82 -12.38 11.02 -1.67
C TYR A 82 -12.39 10.12 -2.92
N GLN A 83 -12.41 10.72 -4.10
CA GLN A 83 -12.48 9.96 -5.35
C GLN A 83 -11.20 9.14 -5.58
N LEU A 84 -11.38 7.89 -6.01
CA LEU A 84 -10.28 7.02 -6.44
C LEU A 84 -9.88 7.36 -7.88
N ILE A 85 -8.58 7.60 -8.11
CA ILE A 85 -8.04 8.14 -9.36
C ILE A 85 -6.97 7.20 -9.92
N TRP A 86 -7.37 5.97 -10.24
CA TRP A 86 -6.46 4.95 -10.76
C TRP A 86 -6.14 5.09 -12.26
N LYS A 87 -7.06 5.67 -13.05
CA LYS A 87 -7.01 5.64 -14.52
C LYS A 87 -6.75 4.20 -15.04
N ASP A 88 -5.72 4.01 -15.86
CA ASP A 88 -5.33 2.71 -16.40
C ASP A 88 -4.35 1.92 -15.51
N ARG A 89 -4.05 2.40 -14.29
CA ARG A 89 -3.12 1.75 -13.36
C ARG A 89 -3.80 0.55 -12.66
N LYS A 90 -4.01 -0.53 -13.42
CA LYS A 90 -4.69 -1.77 -12.98
C LYS A 90 -3.73 -2.90 -12.56
N GLY A 91 -2.44 -2.58 -12.33
CA GLY A 91 -1.41 -3.57 -12.01
C GLY A 91 -1.71 -4.37 -10.73
N PHE A 92 -2.22 -3.70 -9.69
CA PHE A 92 -2.60 -4.36 -8.44
C PHE A 92 -3.74 -5.37 -8.64
N ALA A 93 -4.68 -5.09 -9.55
CA ALA A 93 -5.80 -5.98 -9.84
C ALA A 93 -5.33 -7.24 -10.57
N LYS A 94 -4.40 -7.09 -11.54
CA LYS A 94 -3.77 -8.24 -12.21
C LYS A 94 -3.08 -9.15 -11.20
N VAL A 95 -2.29 -8.57 -10.29
CA VAL A 95 -1.61 -9.33 -9.23
C VAL A 95 -2.62 -10.06 -8.34
N ALA A 96 -3.72 -9.42 -7.95
CA ALA A 96 -4.74 -10.04 -7.11
C ALA A 96 -5.43 -11.23 -7.81
N ILE A 97 -5.73 -11.10 -9.11
CA ILE A 97 -6.28 -12.17 -9.95
C ILE A 97 -5.27 -13.32 -10.07
N ASP A 98 -4.02 -13.02 -10.39
CA ASP A 98 -2.96 -14.03 -10.58
C ASP A 98 -2.65 -14.79 -9.27
N ALA A 99 -2.75 -14.12 -8.13
CA ALA A 99 -2.59 -14.71 -6.80
C ALA A 99 -3.88 -15.38 -6.28
N LYS A 100 -4.98 -15.37 -7.04
CA LYS A 100 -6.28 -15.94 -6.66
C LYS A 100 -6.76 -15.47 -5.28
N VAL A 101 -6.57 -14.18 -4.99
CA VAL A 101 -7.02 -13.59 -3.72
C VAL A 101 -8.54 -13.71 -3.64
N VAL A 102 -9.02 -14.33 -2.58
CA VAL A 102 -10.46 -14.45 -2.30
C VAL A 102 -10.91 -13.16 -1.61
N CYS A 103 -11.97 -12.54 -2.11
CA CYS A 103 -12.60 -11.34 -1.52
C CYS A 103 -13.50 -11.70 -0.35
#